data_AF-A0A9E0T833-F1
#
_entry.id   AF-A0A9E0T833-F1
#
_cell.length_a   1.000
_cell.length_b   1.000
_cell.length_c   1.000
_cell.angle_alpha   90.00
_cell.angle_beta   90.00
_cell.angle_gamma   90.00
#
_symmetry.space_group_name_H-M   'P 1'
#
loop_
_entity.id
_entity.type
_entity.pdbx_description
1 polymer ?
#
loop_
_entity_poly.entity_id
_entity_poly.type
_entity_poly.pdbx_seq_one_letter_code
_entity_poly.pdbx_strand_id
1 'polypeptide(L)'
;MQKLVAIKGMNDILPPDSARWEWLEDKVRSLMARYAYRNIRTPIVEPTPLFVRGLGEVTDIVEKEMYSFEDRLNGEQLTLRPEATAG
;
A
#
# COMPACT_ATOMS: atom_id res chain seq x y z
N MET A 1 11.59 -0.61 -30.98
CA MET A 1 10.88 -0.89 -29.72
C MET A 1 10.93 0.35 -28.85
N GLN A 2 9.79 0.78 -28.29
CA GLN A 2 9.80 1.81 -27.26
C GLN A 2 10.45 1.27 -25.99
N LYS A 3 11.32 2.08 -25.37
CA LYS A 3 11.93 1.76 -24.09
C LYS A 3 10.86 1.86 -23.01
N LEU A 4 10.63 0.77 -22.28
CA LEU A 4 9.76 0.78 -21.10
C LEU A 4 10.47 1.53 -19.96
N VAL A 5 9.70 2.33 -19.23
CA VAL A 5 10.16 3.11 -18.07
C VAL A 5 9.17 2.93 -16.92
N ALA A 6 9.62 3.21 -15.70
CA ALA A 6 8.77 3.14 -14.52
C ALA A 6 7.57 4.09 -14.62
N ILE A 7 6.48 3.72 -13.95
CA ILE A 7 5.26 4.54 -13.86
C ILE A 7 5.60 5.82 -13.08
N LYS A 8 5.17 6.97 -13.59
CA LYS A 8 5.37 8.26 -12.90
C LYS A 8 4.78 8.19 -11.49
N GLY A 9 5.60 8.50 -10.49
CA GLY A 9 5.20 8.44 -9.07
C GLY A 9 5.52 7.10 -8.38
N MET A 10 5.99 6.08 -9.11
CA MET A 10 6.42 4.79 -8.56
C MET A 10 7.94 4.66 -8.73
N ASN A 11 8.68 5.03 -7.70
CA ASN A 11 10.13 5.16 -7.76
C ASN A 11 10.85 3.83 -7.48
N ASP A 12 11.92 3.57 -8.24
CA ASP A 12 12.90 2.55 -7.86
C ASP A 12 13.78 3.08 -6.71
N ILE A 13 13.96 2.28 -5.65
CA ILE A 13 14.89 2.60 -4.56
C ILE A 13 16.15 1.76 -4.77
N LEU A 14 17.21 2.39 -5.28
CA LEU A 14 18.46 1.73 -5.67
C LEU A 14 19.56 1.96 -4.63
N PRO A 15 20.66 1.17 -4.65
CA PRO A 15 21.86 1.52 -3.90
C PRO A 15 22.42 2.89 -4.33
N PRO A 16 22.91 3.72 -3.40
CA PRO A 16 23.05 3.47 -1.96
C PRO A 16 21.82 3.84 -1.11
N ASP A 17 20.75 4.37 -1.69
CA ASP A 17 19.58 4.86 -0.94
C ASP A 17 18.83 3.75 -0.20
N SER A 18 18.81 2.53 -0.76
CA SER A 18 18.23 1.35 -0.10
C SER A 18 18.84 1.08 1.29
N ALA A 19 20.13 1.35 1.49
CA ALA A 19 20.80 1.16 2.78
C ALA A 19 20.25 2.09 3.87
N ARG A 20 19.77 3.28 3.51
CA ARG A 20 19.14 4.21 4.46
C ARG A 20 17.76 3.73 4.89
N TRP A 21 17.02 3.10 3.97
CA TRP A 21 15.72 2.48 4.28
C TRP A 21 15.89 1.29 5.22
N GLU A 22 16.82 0.38 4.94
CA GLU A 22 17.13 -0.75 5.82
C GLU A 22 17.50 -0.30 7.23
N TRP A 23 18.32 0.73 7.37
CA TRP A 23 18.68 1.31 8.66
C TRP A 23 17.45 1.87 9.41
N LEU A 24 16.57 2.61 8.73
CA LEU A 24 15.36 3.16 9.33
C LEU A 24 14.41 2.06 9.79
N GLU A 25 14.16 1.07 8.94
CA GLU A 25 13.29 -0.07 9.22
C GLU A 25 13.78 -0.89 10.42
N ASP A 26 15.08 -1.10 10.55
CA ASP A 26 15.69 -1.78 11.70
C ASP A 26 15.44 -1.01 13.00
N LYS A 27 15.59 0.32 13.00
CA LYS A 27 15.30 1.17 14.17
C LYS A 27 13.84 1.09 14.58
N VAL A 28 12.91 1.20 13.62
CA VAL A 28 11.48 1.09 13.89
C VAL A 28 11.13 -0.28 14.45
N ARG A 29 11.63 -1.36 13.83
CA ARG A 29 11.38 -2.74 14.26
C ARG A 29 11.88 -3.00 15.67
N SER A 30 13.10 -2.54 15.96
CA SER A 30 13.72 -2.66 17.28
C SER A 30 12.94 -1.91 18.35
N LEU A 31 12.46 -0.69 18.03
CA LEU A 31 11.64 0.10 18.95
C LEU A 31 10.31 -0.58 19.25
N MET A 32 9.57 -1.01 18.23
CA MET A 32 8.26 -1.66 18.39
C MET A 32 8.35 -2.95 19.23
N ALA A 33 9.41 -3.74 19.02
CA ALA A 33 9.64 -4.97 19.79
C ALA A 33 9.83 -4.73 21.30
N ARG A 34 10.39 -3.58 21.71
CA ARG A 34 10.53 -3.20 23.13
C ARG A 34 9.20 -2.97 23.83
N TYR A 35 8.16 -2.64 23.06
CA TYR A 35 6.80 -2.45 23.54
C TYR A 35 5.90 -3.67 23.23
N ALA A 36 6.51 -4.82 22.93
CA ALA A 36 5.83 -6.09 22.64
C ALA A 36 4.89 -6.07 21.43
N TYR A 37 4.95 -5.05 20.57
CA TYR A 37 4.24 -5.06 19.29
C TYR A 37 4.81 -6.16 18.39
N ARG A 38 3.92 -6.84 17.67
CA ARG A 38 4.26 -7.88 16.68
C ARG A 38 3.86 -7.43 15.29
N ASN A 39 4.65 -7.84 14.30
CA ASN A 39 4.37 -7.48 12.92
C ASN A 39 3.20 -8.32 12.38
N ILE A 40 2.26 -7.63 11.74
CA ILE A 40 1.24 -8.21 10.88
C ILE A 40 1.51 -7.77 9.44
N ARG A 41 1.18 -8.61 8.47
CA ARG A 41 1.29 -8.31 7.03
C ARG A 41 -0.05 -8.63 6.38
N THR A 42 -0.76 -7.59 5.96
CA THR A 42 -2.00 -7.69 5.22
C THR A 42 -1.75 -7.65 3.70
N PRO A 43 -2.67 -8.19 2.89
CA PRO A 43 -2.63 -8.06 1.44
C PRO A 43 -2.46 -6.62 0.94
N ILE A 44 -1.95 -6.48 -0.29
CA ILE A 44 -1.85 -5.17 -0.99
C ILE A 44 -3.16 -4.81 -1.69
N VAL A 45 -3.94 -5.81 -2.09
CA VAL A 45 -5.22 -5.66 -2.77
C VAL A 45 -6.30 -6.22 -1.87
N GLU A 46 -7.36 -5.46 -1.67
CA GLU A 46 -8.54 -5.83 -0.88
C GLU A 46 -9.82 -5.47 -1.63
N PRO A 47 -10.99 -6.03 -1.24
CA PRO A 47 -12.27 -5.63 -1.81
C PRO A 47 -12.52 -4.12 -1.63
N THR A 48 -12.89 -3.42 -2.69
CA THR A 48 -13.17 -1.97 -2.65
C THR A 48 -14.12 -1.55 -1.52
N PRO A 49 -15.20 -2.30 -1.20
CA PRO A 49 -16.10 -1.94 -0.10
C PRO A 49 -15.44 -1.84 1.28
N LEU A 50 -14.28 -2.47 1.49
CA LEU A 50 -13.52 -2.37 2.74
C LEU A 50 -13.11 -0.92 3.02
N PHE A 51 -12.51 -0.26 2.02
CA PHE A 51 -12.01 1.11 2.15
C PHE A 51 -13.13 2.15 2.14
N VAL A 52 -14.17 1.93 1.32
CA VAL A 52 -15.33 2.83 1.27
C VAL A 52 -16.02 2.94 2.63
N ARG A 53 -16.18 1.80 3.33
CA ARG A 53 -16.78 1.77 4.67
C ARG A 53 -15.83 2.32 5.74
N GLY A 54 -14.53 2.04 5.64
CA GLY A 54 -13.54 2.44 6.64
C GLY A 54 -13.19 3.92 6.61
N LEU A 55 -13.04 4.50 5.41
CA LEU A 55 -12.62 5.90 5.21
C LEU A 55 -13.79 6.87 5.07
N GLY A 56 -14.96 6.38 4.67
CA GLY A 56 -16.13 7.20 4.39
C GLY A 56 -16.20 7.61 2.92
N GLU A 57 -17.42 7.55 2.38
CA GLU A 57 -17.72 7.68 0.95
C GLU A 57 -17.32 9.03 0.35
N VAL A 58 -17.32 10.10 1.15
CA VAL A 58 -17.13 11.49 0.69
C VAL A 58 -15.71 12.00 0.98
N THR A 59 -14.75 11.10 1.11
CA THR A 59 -13.35 11.48 1.27
C THR A 59 -12.66 11.58 -0.09
N ASP A 60 -11.74 12.54 -0.23
CA ASP A 60 -10.94 12.67 -1.46
C ASP A 60 -10.20 11.36 -1.80
N ILE A 61 -9.80 10.59 -0.78
CA ILE A 61 -9.16 9.28 -0.97
C ILE A 61 -10.10 8.35 -1.76
N VAL A 62 -11.33 8.17 -1.27
CA VAL A 62 -12.32 7.28 -1.88
C VAL A 62 -12.77 7.80 -3.26
N GLU A 63 -12.91 9.11 -3.42
CA GLU A 63 -13.41 9.70 -4.66
C GLU A 63 -12.36 9.79 -5.77
N LYS A 64 -11.08 10.02 -5.45
CA LYS A 64 -10.08 10.47 -6.45
C LYS A 64 -8.75 9.72 -6.43
N GLU A 65 -8.39 9.08 -5.32
CA GLU A 65 -7.02 8.58 -5.13
C GLU A 65 -6.91 7.04 -5.14
N MET A 66 -8.02 6.32 -4.95
CA MET A 66 -8.01 4.86 -4.98
C MET A 66 -7.74 4.29 -6.38
N TYR A 67 -6.75 3.40 -6.46
CA TYR A 67 -6.52 2.58 -7.65
C TYR A 67 -7.41 1.33 -7.61
N SER A 68 -8.62 1.44 -8.15
CA SER A 68 -9.63 0.38 -8.19
C SER A 68 -9.78 -0.23 -9.58
N PHE A 69 -10.04 -1.54 -9.64
CA PHE A 69 -10.22 -2.30 -10.87
C PHE A 69 -11.13 -3.51 -10.65
N GLU A 70 -11.68 -4.04 -11.73
CA GLU A 70 -12.50 -5.25 -11.74
C GLU A 70 -11.62 -6.47 -12.02
N ASP A 71 -11.72 -7.52 -11.21
CA ASP A 71 -11.13 -8.82 -11.52
C ASP A 71 -11.91 -9.49 -12.66
N ARG A 72 -11.19 -9.80 -13.74
CA ARG A 72 -11.76 -10.37 -14.96
C ARG A 72 -12.35 -11.77 -14.78
N LEU A 73 -11.96 -12.51 -13.75
CA LEU A 73 -12.40 -13.90 -13.56
C LEU A 73 -13.75 -14.00 -12.86
N ASN A 74 -14.05 -13.08 -11.95
CA ASN A 74 -15.22 -13.15 -11.06
C ASN A 74 -16.03 -11.84 -11.00
N GLY A 75 -15.56 -10.76 -11.62
CA GLY A 75 -16.21 -9.45 -11.59
C GLY A 75 -16.10 -8.72 -10.24
N GLU A 76 -15.18 -9.14 -9.36
CA GLU A 76 -15.01 -8.51 -8.06
C GLU A 76 -14.33 -7.15 -8.18
N GLN A 77 -14.85 -6.17 -7.44
CA GLN A 77 -14.26 -4.84 -7.33
C GLN A 77 -13.14 -4.87 -6.30
N LEU A 78 -11.91 -4.67 -6.77
CA LEU A 78 -10.68 -4.72 -6.00
C LEU A 78 -9.97 -3.37 -6.02
N THR A 79 -9.25 -3.06 -4.95
CA THR A 79 -8.51 -1.80 -4.81
C THR A 79 -7.11 -2.07 -4.24
N LEU A 80 -6.08 -1.46 -4.84
CA LEU A 80 -4.77 -1.37 -4.18
C LEU A 80 -4.91 -0.50 -2.94
N ARG A 81 -4.51 -1.03 -1.78
CA ARG A 81 -4.76 -0.39 -0.48
C ARG A 81 -4.25 1.06 -0.48
N PRO A 82 -5.10 2.07 -0.20
CA PRO A 82 -4.66 3.45 -0.03
C PRO A 82 -4.03 3.68 1.35
N GLU A 83 -4.30 2.79 2.31
CA GLU A 83 -3.82 2.82 3.68
C GLU A 83 -3.79 1.39 4.28
N ALA A 84 -3.49 1.22 5.58
CA ALA A 84 -3.20 -0.10 6.18
C ALA A 84 -3.95 -0.43 7.50
N THR A 85 -4.98 0.34 7.85
CA THR A 85 -5.76 0.25 9.10
C THR A 85 -7.09 -0.45 8.89
N ALA A 86 -7.73 -0.29 7.74
CA ALA A 86 -9.03 -0.89 7.44
C ALA A 86 -8.96 -2.40 7.14
N GLY A 87 -7.77 -2.95 6.87
CA GLY A 87 -7.53 -4.37 6.55
C GLY A 87 -6.94 -5.19 7.70
#